data_AF-A0A2A2EVV6-F1
#
_entry.id   AF-A0A2A2EVV6-F1
#
_cell.length_a   1.000
_cell.length_b   1.000
_cell.length_c   1.000
_cell.angle_alpha   90.00
_cell.angle_beta   90.00
_cell.angle_gamma   90.00
#
_symmetry.space_group_name_H-M   'P 1'
#
loop_
_entity.id
_entity.type
_entity.pdbx_description
1 polymer ?
#
loop_
_entity_poly.entity_id
_entity_poly.type
_entity_poly.pdbx_seq_one_letter_code
_entity_poly.pdbx_strand_id
1 'polypeptide(L)' 'MIARAALLALALLLLAGCGQKGPLYLPDDQQAAERYGVPDTSDDDES' A
#
# COMPACT_ATOMS: atom_id res chain seq x y z
N MET A 1 -27.45 24.43 2.53
CA MET A 1 -26.00 24.56 2.24
C MET A 1 -25.15 23.72 3.19
N ILE A 2 -25.41 23.75 4.50
CA ILE A 2 -24.65 23.01 5.54
C ILE A 2 -24.65 21.48 5.32
N ALA A 3 -25.80 20.88 5.00
CA ALA A 3 -25.90 19.42 4.78
C ALA A 3 -25.05 18.90 3.60
N ARG A 4 -24.93 19.69 2.52
CA ARG A 4 -24.08 19.34 1.36
C ARG A 4 -22.59 19.42 1.73
N ALA A 5 -22.21 20.46 2.48
CA ALA A 5 -20.85 20.60 2.98
C ALA A 5 -20.46 19.44 3.91
N ALA A 6 -21.37 18.99 4.78
CA ALA A 6 -21.14 17.85 5.67
C ALA A 6 -20.93 16.53 4.92
N LEU A 7 -21.74 16.26 3.89
CA LEU A 7 -21.59 15.05 3.05
C LEU A 7 -20.28 15.06 2.27
N LEU A 8 -19.87 16.21 1.73
CA LEU A 8 -18.59 16.36 1.03
C LEU A 8 -17.40 16.18 1.98
N ALA A 9 -17.46 16.77 3.18
CA ALA A 9 -16.42 16.61 4.19
C ALA A 9 -16.26 15.15 4.62
N LEU A 10 -17.37 14.43 4.81
CA LEU A 10 -17.36 13.01 5.15
C LEU A 10 -16.72 12.17 4.02
N ALA A 11 -17.09 12.42 2.76
CA ALA A 11 -16.54 11.71 1.61
C ALA A 11 -15.01 11.90 1.47
N LEU A 12 -14.52 13.12 1.71
CA LEU A 12 -13.09 13.43 1.69
C LEU A 12 -12.33 12.72 2.82
N LEU A 13 -12.94 12.61 4.01
CA LEU A 13 -12.35 11.91 5.15
C LEU A 13 -12.18 10.40 4.88
N LEU A 14 -13.18 9.78 4.24
CA LEU A 14 -13.10 8.37 3.83
C LEU A 14 -12.02 8.16 2.77
N LEU A 15 -11.85 9.10 1.85
CA LEU A 15 -10.81 9.01 0.81
C LEU A 15 -9.39 9.21 1.39
N ALA A 16 -9.24 10.11 2.37
CA ALA A 16 -7.97 10.29 3.10
C ALA A 16 -7.63 9.08 3.99
N GLY A 17 -8.64 8.38 4.51
CA GLY A 17 -8.47 7.14 5.28
C GLY A 17 -8.20 5.90 4.40
N CYS A 18 -8.64 5.90 3.14
CA CYS A 18 -8.40 4.83 2.17
C CYS A 18 -6.95 4.90 1.62
N GLY A 19 -5.98 4.64 2.49
CA GLY A 19 -4.56 4.85 2.22
C GLY A 19 -3.76 5.24 3.45
N GLN A 20 -4.43 5.58 4.57
CA GLN A 20 -3.83 5.79 5.89
C GLN A 20 -3.44 4.47 6.58
N LYS A 21 -2.97 3.49 5.80
CA LYS A 21 -2.10 2.43 6.31
C LYS A 21 -0.72 3.07 6.28
N GLY A 22 -0.07 3.21 7.43
CA GLY A 22 1.26 3.84 7.58
C GLY A 22 2.27 3.32 6.55
N PRO A 23 3.49 3.92 6.47
CA PRO A 23 4.46 3.58 5.42
C PRO A 23 4.46 2.07 5.25
N LEU A 24 4.08 1.61 4.04
CA LEU A 24 3.97 0.19 3.73
C LEU A 24 5.19 -0.46 4.36
N TYR A 25 4.98 -1.28 5.39
CA TYR A 25 6.09 -1.86 6.14
C TYR A 25 6.91 -2.64 5.13
N LEU A 26 8.01 -2.04 4.70
CA LEU A 26 8.93 -2.63 3.76
C LEU A 26 10.02 -3.23 4.65
N PRO A 27 10.03 -4.56 4.84
CA PRO A 27 11.11 -5.20 5.55
C PRO A 27 12.45 -4.87 4.86
N ASP A 28 13.50 -4.69 5.66
CA ASP A 28 14.87 -4.64 5.14
C ASP A 28 15.18 -5.94 4.37
N ASP A 29 16.16 -5.88 3.45
CA ASP A 29 16.49 -6.97 2.51
C ASP A 29 16.64 -8.33 3.22
N GLN A 30 17.27 -8.35 4.40
CA GLN A 30 17.41 -9.57 5.20
C GLN A 30 16.04 -10.12 5.67
N GLN A 31 15.18 -9.25 6.19
CA GLN A 31 13.85 -9.63 6.65
C GLN A 31 12.92 -10.03 5.50
N ALA A 32 13.12 -9.43 4.32
CA ALA A 32 12.40 -9.81 3.11
C ALA A 32 12.80 -11.20 2.65
N ALA A 33 14.11 -11.51 2.63
CA ALA A 33 14.63 -12.82 2.28
C ALA A 33 14.19 -13.92 3.26
N GLU A 34 14.14 -13.64 4.56
CA GLU A 34 13.60 -14.59 5.56
C GLU A 34 12.11 -14.87 5.38
N ARG A 35 11.31 -13.85 5.04
CA ARG A 35 9.85 -13.97 4.97
C ARG A 35 9.34 -14.48 3.63
N TYR A 36 9.96 -14.07 2.54
CA TYR A 36 9.49 -14.34 1.18
C TYR A 36 10.44 -15.24 0.38
N GLY A 37 11.61 -15.58 0.95
CA GLY A 37 12.70 -16.19 0.19
C GLY A 37 13.46 -15.14 -0.63
N VAL A 38 14.68 -15.49 -1.05
CA VAL A 38 15.35 -14.73 -2.11
C VAL A 38 14.54 -14.96 -3.39
N PRO A 39 14.02 -13.92 -4.05
CA PRO A 39 13.38 -14.10 -5.35
C PRO A 39 14.44 -14.71 -6.28
N ASP A 40 14.12 -15.90 -6.80
CA ASP A 40 14.94 -16.55 -7.81
C ASP A 40 14.84 -15.69 -9.08
N THR A 41 15.78 -14.78 -9.26
CA THR A 41 15.97 -14.06 -10.51
C THR A 41 16.65 -15.00 -11.50
N SER A 42 16.04 -16.14 -11.75
CA SER A 42 16.26 -16.89 -12.98
C SER A 42 15.43 -16.15 -14.03
N ASP A 43 16.08 -15.21 -14.70
CA ASP A 43 15.61 -14.68 -15.97
C ASP A 43 15.52 -15.87 -16.95
N ASP A 44 14.41 -16.58 -16.94
CA ASP A 44 13.98 -17.49 -18.02
C ASP A 44 13.55 -16.63 -19.24
N ASP A 45 14.49 -15.83 -19.72
CA ASP A 45 14.44 -15.14 -21.01
C ASP A 45 15.07 -16.09 -22.05
N GLU A 46 14.42 -17.23 -22.30
CA GLU A 46 14.75 -18.09 -23.45
C GLU A 46 13.55 -18.96 -23.86
N SER A 47 12.74 -18.48 -24.82
CA SER A 47 11.96 -19.28 -25.81
C SER A 47 11.28 -18.39 -26.85
#